data_AF-A0A124FR26-F1
#
_entry.id   AF-A0A124FR26-F1
#
_cell.length_a   1.000
_cell.length_b   1.000
_cell.length_c   1.000
_cell.angle_alpha   90.00
_cell.angle_beta   90.00
_cell.angle_gamma   90.00
#
_symmetry.space_group_name_H-M   'P 1'
#
loop_
_entity.id
_entity.type
_entity.pdbx_description
1 polymer ?
#
loop_
_entity_poly.entity_id
_entity_poly.type
_entity_poly.pdbx_seq_one_letter_code
_entity_poly.pdbx_strand_id
1 'polypeptide(L)' 'NDWWEEDKVYQMLEKRILGAYEEVSRLAAELKVSGRTAAWACALTKIAGAMRLRGWS' A
#
# COMPACT_ATOMS: atom_id res chain seq x y z
N ASN A 1 -16.20 2.80 23.56
CA ASN A 1 -16.49 4.07 22.86
C ASN A 1 -15.16 4.53 22.30
N ASP A 2 -14.77 4.05 21.12
CA ASP A 2 -13.40 4.18 20.56
C ASP A 2 -13.47 4.83 19.17
N TRP A 3 -14.03 6.04 19.12
CA TRP A 3 -14.05 6.85 17.91
C TRP A 3 -12.81 7.73 17.85
N TRP A 4 -12.30 7.96 16.64
CA TRP A 4 -11.25 8.95 16.43
C TRP A 4 -11.87 10.32 16.22
N GLU A 5 -11.24 11.33 16.79
CA GLU A 5 -11.48 12.72 16.43
C GLU A 5 -11.17 12.94 14.94
N GLU A 6 -11.88 13.88 14.33
CA GLU A 6 -11.81 14.20 12.91
C GLU A 6 -10.36 14.47 12.44
N ASP A 7 -9.61 15.27 13.19
CA ASP A 7 -8.20 15.55 12.89
C ASP A 7 -7.34 14.28 12.81
N LYS A 8 -7.59 13.33 13.72
CA LYS A 8 -6.88 12.05 13.72
C LYS A 8 -7.27 11.19 12.52
N VAL A 9 -8.53 11.26 12.08
CA VAL A 9 -8.98 10.59 10.85
C VAL A 9 -8.23 11.16 9.64
N TYR A 10 -8.15 12.49 9.50
CA TYR A 10 -7.45 13.14 8.40
C TYR A 10 -5.95 12.83 8.39
N GLN A 11 -5.28 12.92 9.55
CA GLN A 11 -3.86 12.57 9.66
C GLN A 11 -3.58 11.12 9.24
N MET A 12 -4.43 10.19 9.67
CA MET A 12 -4.27 8.78 9.32
C MET A 12 -4.59 8.50 7.86
N LEU A 13 -5.53 9.24 7.27
CA LEU A 13 -5.85 9.18 5.84
C LEU A 13 -4.68 9.66 5.00
N GLU A 14 -4.16 10.86 5.29
CA GLU A 14 -3.02 11.45 4.60
C GLU A 14 -1.81 10.52 4.65
N LYS A 15 -1.45 10.03 5.85
CA LYS A 15 -0.34 9.09 6.03
C LYS A 15 -0.49 7.83 5.18
N ARG A 16 -1.70 7.28 5.08
CA ARG A 16 -1.97 6.05 4.31
C ARG A 16 -1.90 6.30 2.80
N ILE A 17 -2.50 7.40 2.32
CA ILE A 17 -2.53 7.72 0.89
C ILE A 17 -1.13 8.09 0.40
N LEU A 18 -0.43 8.98 1.09
CA LEU A 18 0.90 9.42 0.70
C LEU A 18 1.88 8.25 0.71
N GLY A 19 1.87 7.43 1.77
CA GLY A 19 2.73 6.24 1.83
C GLY A 19 2.45 5.24 0.72
N ALA A 20 1.18 5.01 0.37
CA ALA A 20 0.82 4.14 -0.75
C ALA A 20 1.26 4.73 -2.10
N TYR A 21 1.12 6.04 -2.30
CA TYR A 21 1.56 6.73 -3.51
C TYR A 21 3.08 6.67 -3.66
N GLU A 22 3.84 6.95 -2.60
CA GLU A 22 5.31 6.87 -2.61
C GLU A 22 5.82 5.47 -2.95
N GLU A 23 5.21 4.43 -2.37
CA GLU A 23 5.54 3.03 -2.67
C GLU A 23 5.29 2.68 -4.14
N VAL A 24 4.14 3.08 -4.68
CA VAL A 24 3.78 2.83 -6.08
C VAL A 24 4.67 3.63 -7.03
N SER A 25 4.93 4.89 -6.72
CA SER A 25 5.77 5.77 -7.55
C SER A 25 7.21 5.27 -7.62
N ARG A 26 7.77 4.87 -6.48
CA ARG A 26 9.09 4.24 -6.41
C ARG A 26 9.14 2.96 -7.25
N LEU A 27 8.17 2.08 -7.08
CA LEU A 27 8.12 0.81 -7.82
C LEU A 27 7.91 1.02 -9.33
N ALA A 28 7.11 2.03 -9.72
CA ALA A 28 6.92 2.40 -11.12
C ALA A 28 8.23 2.86 -11.77
N ALA A 29 9.03 3.65 -11.04
CA ALA A 29 10.35 4.08 -11.49
C ALA A 29 11.36 2.92 -11.58
N GLU A 30 11.39 2.05 -10.57
CA GLU A 30 12.29 0.87 -10.53
C GLU A 30 12.00 -0.11 -11.66
N LEU A 31 10.72 -0.45 -11.87
CA LEU A 31 10.29 -1.40 -12.89
C LEU A 31 10.12 -0.77 -14.29
N LYS A 32 10.21 0.57 -14.39
CA LYS A 32 9.96 1.34 -15.62
C LYS A 32 8.60 1.04 -16.25
N VAL A 33 7.57 0.97 -15.42
CA VAL A 33 6.19 0.66 -15.84
C VAL A 33 5.24 1.80 -15.51
N SER A 34 4.03 1.76 -16.08
CA SER A 34 2.97 2.71 -15.70
C SER A 34 2.63 2.61 -14.21
N GLY A 35 2.20 3.72 -13.61
CA GLY A 35 1.76 3.73 -12.21
C GLY A 35 0.64 2.73 -11.91
N ARG A 36 -0.25 2.46 -12.88
CA ARG A 36 -1.30 1.43 -12.75
C ARG A 36 -0.70 0.03 -12.62
N THR A 37 0.28 -0.30 -13.46
CA THR A 37 0.98 -1.59 -13.41
C THR A 37 1.74 -1.75 -12.10
N ALA A 38 2.42 -0.70 -11.65
CA ALA A 38 3.13 -0.70 -10.37
C ALA A 38 2.19 -0.87 -9.17
N ALA A 39 1.00 -0.25 -9.19
CA ALA A 39 0.00 -0.43 -8.15
C ALA A 39 -0.46 -1.91 -8.05
N TRP A 40 -0.72 -2.56 -9.19
CA TRP A 40 -1.03 -3.99 -9.23
C TRP A 40 0.13 -4.86 -8.72
N ALA A 41 1.37 -4.55 -9.12
CA ALA A 41 2.55 -5.26 -8.66
C ALA A 41 2.74 -5.13 -7.14
N CYS A 42 2.51 -3.95 -6.57
CA CYS A 42 2.55 -3.70 -5.14
C CYS A 42 1.47 -4.53 -4.40
N ALA A 43 0.22 -4.52 -4.87
CA ALA A 43 -0.86 -5.30 -4.30
C ALA A 43 -0.56 -6.82 -4.32
N LEU A 44 -0.12 -7.34 -5.46
CA LEU A 44 0.27 -8.74 -5.61
C LEU A 44 1.43 -9.12 -4.69
N THR A 45 2.42 -8.25 -4.54
CA THR A 45 3.58 -8.49 -3.67
C THR A 45 3.14 -8.61 -2.20
N LYS A 46 2.25 -7.74 -1.74
CA LYS A 46 1.69 -7.81 -0.37
C LYS A 46 0.90 -9.09 -0.14
N ILE A 47 0.04 -9.48 -1.07
CA ILE A 47 -0.77 -10.71 -0.98
C ILE A 47 0.13 -11.94 -1.01
N ALA A 48 1.04 -12.03 -1.99
CA ALA A 48 1.97 -13.15 -2.13
C ALA A 48 2.88 -13.28 -0.90
N GLY A 49 3.35 -12.16 -0.34
CA GLY A 49 4.09 -12.13 0.92
C GLY A 49 3.28 -12.70 2.08
N ALA A 50 2.04 -12.23 2.26
CA ALA A 50 1.15 -12.72 3.31
C ALA A 50 0.74 -14.19 3.12
N MET A 51 0.61 -14.69 1.89
CA MET A 51 0.36 -16.10 1.60
C MET A 51 1.56 -16.96 1.97
N ARG A 52 2.77 -16.58 1.54
CA ARG A 52 4.01 -17.29 1.88
C ARG A 52 4.26 -17.35 3.38
N LEU A 53 3.99 -16.26 4.10
CA LEU A 53 4.14 -16.18 5.56
C LEU A 53 3.18 -17.10 6.31
N ARG A 54 1.94 -17.25 5.82
CA ARG A 54 0.92 -18.12 6.44
C ARG A 54 1.12 -19.59 6.10
N GLY A 55 1.77 -19.89 4.98
CA GLY A 55 1.91 -21.26 4.47
C GLY A 55 0.68 -21.72 3.67
N TRP A 56 0.78 -22.92 3.09
CA TRP A 56 -0.23 -23.55 2.23
C TRP A 56 -0.89 -24.77 2.91
N SER A 57 -1.03 -24.75 4.23
CA SER A 57 -1.65 -25.83 5.01
C SER A 57 -3.10 -26.08 4.63
#